data_AF-A0A2D2Q1V0-F1
#
_entry.id   AF-A0A2D2Q1V0-F1
#
_cell.length_a   1.000
_cell.length_b   1.000
_cell.length_c   1.000
_cell.angle_alpha   90.00
_cell.angle_beta   90.00
_cell.angle_gamma   90.00
#
_symmetry.space_group_name_H-M   'P 1'
#
loop_
_entity.id
_entity.type
_entity.pdbx_description
1 polymer ?
#
loop_
_entity_poly.entity_id
_entity_poly.type
_entity_poly.pdbx_seq_one_letter_code
_entity_poly.pdbx_strand_id
1 'polypeptide(L)'
;MAIQIKFLPYLVAVVIGVIGAIVLSQLHFTLWWESDLLTQPPPIVETEPERVSPDPLPPPQPPASPQPDGLRISNQTGFPVRVVLLAAGDRPRPDSKTVHWDFAPMEGSIKGLLLSLPDGTLKLSHGDIVVAFTLDGSKRYWGPYVIGENDQLQRDRQTNEWQLTLRP
;
A
#
# COMPACT_ATOMS: atom_id res chain seq x y z
N MET A 1 -0.61 -49.43 71.46
CA MET A 1 0.19 -48.18 71.54
C MET A 1 0.00 -47.44 70.22
N ALA A 2 -0.88 -46.44 70.17
CA ALA A 2 -1.20 -45.72 68.94
C ALA A 2 -0.22 -44.54 68.78
N ILE A 3 0.66 -44.62 67.79
CA ILE A 3 1.64 -43.58 67.47
C ILE A 3 0.88 -42.46 66.72
N GLN A 4 0.56 -41.38 67.43
CA GLN A 4 0.03 -40.15 66.86
C GLN A 4 1.15 -39.46 66.06
N ILE A 5 1.21 -39.71 64.76
CA ILE A 5 2.18 -39.09 63.84
C ILE A 5 1.75 -37.64 63.61
N LYS A 6 2.14 -36.74 64.53
CA LYS A 6 1.90 -35.28 64.46
C LYS A 6 2.56 -34.59 63.25
N PHE A 7 3.41 -35.31 62.50
CA PHE A 7 4.09 -34.81 61.30
C PHE A 7 3.33 -35.05 60.00
N LEU A 8 2.21 -35.79 60.06
CA LEU A 8 1.37 -36.07 58.89
C LEU A 8 0.92 -34.80 58.12
N PRO A 9 0.47 -33.70 58.76
CA PRO A 9 0.09 -32.51 58.02
C PRO A 9 1.29 -31.80 57.35
N TYR A 10 2.47 -31.84 57.98
CA TYR A 10 3.70 -31.28 57.40
C TYR A 10 4.18 -32.09 56.20
N LEU A 11 4.07 -33.42 56.28
CA LEU A 11 4.44 -34.31 55.17
C LEU A 11 3.50 -34.11 53.98
N VAL A 12 2.20 -33.93 54.23
CA VAL A 12 1.22 -33.58 53.17
C VAL A 12 1.52 -32.20 52.57
N ALA A 13 1.85 -31.19 53.37
CA ALA A 13 2.19 -29.86 52.86
C ALA A 13 3.46 -29.86 51.99
N VAL A 14 4.49 -30.62 52.38
CA VAL A 14 5.71 -30.80 51.58
C VAL A 14 5.40 -31.54 50.28
N VAL A 15 4.60 -32.60 50.33
CA VAL A 15 4.22 -33.34 49.13
C VAL A 15 3.40 -32.45 48.17
N ILE A 16 2.46 -31.64 48.67
CA ILE A 16 1.71 -30.69 47.85
C ILE A 16 2.64 -29.61 47.28
N GLY A 17 3.58 -29.09 48.06
CA GLY A 17 4.55 -28.09 47.60
C GLY A 17 5.48 -28.64 46.52
N VAL A 18 5.96 -29.87 46.69
CA VAL A 18 6.83 -30.56 45.71
C VAL A 18 6.04 -30.91 44.45
N ILE A 19 4.80 -31.43 44.57
CA ILE A 19 3.92 -31.68 43.42
C ILE A 19 3.60 -30.36 42.70
N GLY A 20 3.29 -29.29 43.43
CA GLY A 20 3.03 -27.97 42.87
C GLY A 20 4.24 -27.42 42.12
N ALA A 21 5.44 -27.54 42.67
CA ALA A 21 6.68 -27.13 42.00
C ALA A 21 7.00 -27.99 40.76
N ILE A 22 6.72 -29.30 40.81
CA ILE A 22 6.86 -30.19 39.65
C ILE A 22 5.84 -29.83 38.56
N VAL A 23 4.57 -29.59 38.91
CA VAL A 23 3.54 -29.17 37.94
C VAL A 23 3.88 -27.81 37.34
N LEU A 24 4.38 -26.85 38.14
CA LEU A 24 4.84 -25.55 37.64
C LEU A 24 6.09 -25.66 36.75
N SER A 25 7.00 -26.59 37.05
CA SER A 25 8.20 -26.86 36.24
C SER A 25 7.90 -27.66 34.97
N GLN A 26 6.79 -28.41 34.92
CA GLN A 26 6.34 -29.09 33.69
C GLN A 26 5.56 -28.13 32.78
N LEU A 27 5.13 -26.96 33.28
CA LEU A 27 4.66 -25.81 32.48
C LEU A 27 5.83 -25.05 31.84
N HIS A 28 6.85 -25.77 31.35
CA HIS A 28 7.76 -25.22 30.36
C HIS A 28 7.01 -25.23 29.03
N PHE A 29 6.28 -24.14 28.81
CA PHE A 29 5.87 -23.60 27.51
C PHE A 29 6.03 -24.58 26.35
N THR A 30 5.01 -25.43 26.15
CA THR A 30 4.62 -25.86 24.80
C THR A 30 3.99 -24.67 24.06
N LEU A 31 4.74 -23.56 23.96
CA LEU A 31 4.77 -22.78 22.73
C LEU A 31 5.76 -23.48 21.80
N TRP A 32 5.46 -24.76 21.55
CA TRP A 32 6.00 -25.48 20.42
C TRP A 32 5.40 -24.79 19.22
N TRP A 33 6.18 -23.86 18.69
CA TRP A 33 6.08 -23.36 17.34
C TRP A 33 5.86 -24.56 16.42
N GLU A 34 4.75 -24.59 15.69
CA GLU A 34 4.55 -25.53 14.59
C GLU A 34 5.61 -25.23 13.51
N SER A 35 6.87 -25.61 13.74
CA SER A 35 8.00 -25.39 12.83
C SER A 35 8.09 -26.46 11.74
N ASP A 36 7.31 -27.53 11.83
CA ASP A 36 7.51 -28.70 10.97
C ASP A 36 6.56 -28.80 9.77
N LEU A 37 5.60 -27.88 9.64
CA LEU A 37 4.85 -27.75 8.38
C LEU A 37 5.57 -26.87 7.33
N LEU A 38 6.71 -26.28 7.68
CA LEU A 38 7.52 -25.45 6.78
C LEU A 38 8.87 -26.09 6.42
N THR A 39 9.19 -27.29 6.93
CA THR A 39 10.51 -27.93 6.72
C THR A 39 10.46 -29.27 5.98
N GLN A 40 9.29 -29.85 5.75
CA GLN A 40 9.18 -30.80 4.64
C GLN A 40 9.15 -29.96 3.37
N PRO A 41 10.20 -29.95 2.52
CA PRO A 41 10.01 -29.49 1.16
C PRO A 41 8.81 -30.28 0.64
N PRO A 42 7.81 -29.64 0.00
CA PRO A 42 6.74 -30.39 -0.66
C PRO A 42 7.42 -31.52 -1.44
N PRO A 43 6.82 -32.74 -1.52
CA PRO A 43 7.37 -33.75 -2.41
C PRO A 43 7.63 -33.01 -3.71
N ILE A 44 8.90 -32.99 -4.12
CA ILE A 44 9.29 -32.39 -5.39
C ILE A 44 8.66 -33.36 -6.39
N VAL A 45 7.36 -33.17 -6.64
CA VAL A 45 6.89 -33.15 -8.01
C VAL A 45 7.82 -32.10 -8.59
N GLU A 46 8.85 -32.58 -9.27
CA GLU A 46 9.51 -31.80 -10.28
C GLU A 46 8.41 -31.57 -11.32
N THR A 47 7.47 -30.69 -10.98
CA THR A 47 6.88 -29.80 -11.94
C THR A 47 8.12 -29.05 -12.37
N GLU A 48 8.81 -29.63 -13.37
CA GLU A 48 9.68 -28.92 -14.28
C GLU A 48 9.07 -27.54 -14.34
N PRO A 49 9.77 -26.50 -13.83
CA PRO A 49 9.18 -25.18 -13.69
C PRO A 49 8.53 -24.96 -15.02
N GLU A 50 7.19 -24.97 -15.03
CA GLU A 50 6.49 -24.65 -16.26
C GLU A 50 7.10 -23.29 -16.51
N ARG A 51 7.91 -23.23 -17.56
CA ARG A 51 8.47 -22.00 -18.03
C ARG A 51 7.22 -21.28 -18.47
N VAL A 52 6.54 -20.66 -17.51
CA VAL A 52 5.79 -19.44 -17.68
C VAL A 52 6.89 -18.51 -18.11
N SER A 53 7.21 -18.65 -19.40
CA SER A 53 7.82 -17.61 -20.18
C SER A 53 6.96 -16.42 -19.79
N PRO A 54 7.52 -15.39 -19.14
CA PRO A 54 6.72 -14.23 -18.78
C PRO A 54 5.95 -13.88 -20.03
N ASP A 55 4.62 -13.89 -19.93
CA ASP A 55 3.77 -13.62 -21.09
C ASP A 55 4.39 -12.40 -21.78
N PRO A 56 4.65 -12.48 -23.10
CA PRO A 56 5.29 -11.38 -23.81
C PRO A 56 4.62 -10.10 -23.36
N LEU A 57 5.41 -9.18 -22.78
CA LEU A 57 4.87 -7.92 -22.27
C LEU A 57 3.92 -7.39 -23.34
N PRO A 58 2.66 -7.06 -22.97
CA PRO A 58 1.72 -6.55 -23.95
C PRO A 58 2.41 -5.42 -24.71
N PRO A 59 2.24 -5.35 -26.04
CA PRO A 59 2.87 -4.34 -26.86
C PRO A 59 2.69 -2.97 -26.19
N PRO A 60 3.72 -2.10 -26.20
CA PRO A 60 3.62 -0.78 -25.60
C PRO A 60 2.30 -0.13 -26.01
N GLN A 61 1.44 0.14 -25.03
CA GLN A 61 0.13 0.69 -25.32
C GLN A 61 0.32 2.07 -25.98
N PRO A 62 -0.42 2.38 -27.05
CA PRO A 62 -0.43 3.73 -27.60
C PRO A 62 -0.77 4.74 -26.50
N PRO A 63 -0.23 5.97 -26.56
CA PRO A 63 -0.62 7.02 -25.64
C PRO A 63 -2.14 7.18 -25.64
N ALA A 64 -2.73 7.32 -24.46
CA ALA A 64 -4.16 7.55 -24.32
C ALA A 64 -4.59 8.77 -25.14
N SER A 65 -5.68 8.62 -25.88
CA SER A 65 -6.27 9.71 -26.69
C SER A 65 -6.57 10.91 -25.81
N PRO A 66 -6.43 12.14 -26.34
CA PRO A 66 -6.70 13.31 -25.54
C PRO A 66 -8.15 13.41 -25.08
N GLN A 67 -8.36 13.96 -23.90
CA GLN A 67 -9.67 14.04 -23.26
C GLN A 67 -9.93 15.45 -22.68
N PRO A 68 -10.86 16.22 -23.26
CA PRO A 68 -11.18 17.57 -22.78
C PRO A 68 -11.48 17.61 -21.28
N ASP A 69 -10.93 18.62 -20.61
CA ASP A 69 -10.99 18.81 -19.15
C ASP A 69 -10.42 17.63 -18.34
N GLY A 70 -9.74 16.68 -18.98
CA GLY A 70 -8.94 15.64 -18.33
C GLY A 70 -7.66 16.20 -17.74
N LEU A 71 -6.98 15.38 -16.94
CA LEU A 71 -5.72 15.71 -16.29
C LEU A 71 -4.60 14.79 -16.80
N ARG A 72 -3.58 15.38 -17.41
CA ARG A 72 -2.39 14.68 -17.88
C ARG A 72 -1.20 15.08 -17.03
N ILE A 73 -0.53 14.09 -16.43
CA ILE A 73 0.58 14.34 -15.49
C ILE A 73 1.85 13.66 -15.96
N SER A 74 2.96 14.38 -15.85
CA SER A 74 4.31 13.83 -15.98
C SER A 74 5.08 13.99 -14.67
N ASN A 75 5.59 12.89 -14.13
CA ASN A 75 6.53 12.93 -13.03
C ASN A 75 7.97 13.02 -13.57
N GLN A 76 8.52 14.22 -13.71
CA GLN A 76 9.92 14.44 -14.05
C GLN A 76 10.81 14.60 -12.81
N THR A 77 10.36 14.09 -11.66
CA THR A 77 11.17 14.04 -10.44
C THR A 77 11.88 12.69 -10.32
N GLY A 78 12.99 12.67 -9.58
CA GLY A 78 13.67 11.44 -9.21
C GLY A 78 12.99 10.65 -8.09
N PHE A 79 11.77 11.01 -7.70
CA PHE A 79 11.08 10.45 -6.53
C PHE A 79 9.77 9.77 -6.93
N PRO A 80 9.36 8.68 -6.24
CA PRO A 80 8.01 8.17 -6.34
C PRO A 80 7.06 9.16 -5.68
N VAL A 81 6.00 9.55 -6.38
CA VAL A 81 5.05 10.56 -5.91
C VAL A 81 3.62 10.06 -5.96
N ARG A 82 2.83 10.44 -4.97
CA ARG A 82 1.38 10.31 -4.99
C ARG A 82 0.79 11.65 -5.36
N VAL A 83 0.02 11.67 -6.44
CA VAL A 83 -0.81 12.82 -6.81
C VAL A 83 -2.20 12.60 -6.26
N VAL A 84 -2.75 13.62 -5.62
CA VAL A 84 -4.08 13.63 -5.03
C VAL A 84 -4.90 14.74 -5.66
N LEU A 85 -6.14 14.41 -6.02
CA LEU A 85 -7.13 15.37 -6.50
C LEU A 85 -8.20 15.59 -5.42
N LEU A 86 -8.43 16.86 -5.12
CA LEU A 86 -9.46 17.33 -4.19
C LEU A 86 -10.47 18.16 -4.99
N ALA A 87 -11.76 17.87 -4.82
CA ALA A 87 -12.82 18.64 -5.48
C ALA A 87 -13.04 19.99 -4.78
N ALA A 88 -13.40 21.02 -5.54
CA ALA A 88 -13.75 22.33 -4.98
C ALA A 88 -15.14 22.31 -4.29
N GLY A 89 -15.17 22.63 -2.98
CA GLY A 89 -16.40 22.81 -2.20
C GLY A 89 -17.21 21.52 -1.96
N ASP A 90 -18.50 21.68 -1.63
CA ASP A 90 -19.43 20.57 -1.34
C ASP A 90 -19.95 19.85 -2.61
N ARG A 91 -19.22 19.91 -3.75
CA ARG A 91 -19.65 19.18 -4.94
C ARG A 91 -19.60 17.68 -4.65
N PRO A 92 -20.75 16.97 -4.69
CA PRO A 92 -20.73 15.53 -4.57
C PRO A 92 -20.13 14.99 -5.86
N ARG A 93 -18.87 14.56 -5.78
CA ARG A 93 -18.32 13.59 -6.73
C ARG A 93 -18.98 12.25 -6.35
N PRO A 94 -19.49 11.44 -7.30
CA PRO A 94 -20.20 10.17 -7.01
C PRO A 94 -19.42 9.25 -6.06
N ASP A 95 -18.11 9.45 -6.06
CA ASP A 95 -17.03 8.93 -5.26
C ASP A 95 -16.54 10.04 -4.31
N SER A 96 -17.19 10.18 -3.14
CA SER A 96 -16.78 11.10 -2.05
C SER A 96 -15.44 10.71 -1.37
N LYS A 97 -14.60 9.95 -2.06
CA LYS A 97 -13.26 9.55 -1.65
C LYS A 97 -12.25 10.41 -2.40
N THR A 98 -11.30 10.95 -1.66
CA THR A 98 -10.06 11.51 -2.21
C THR A 98 -9.47 10.57 -3.26
N VAL A 99 -9.35 11.03 -4.49
CA VAL A 99 -8.79 10.25 -5.60
C VAL A 99 -7.28 10.49 -5.65
N HIS A 100 -6.51 9.42 -5.86
CA HIS A 100 -5.07 9.52 -5.99
C HIS A 100 -4.52 8.57 -7.04
N TRP A 101 -3.35 8.93 -7.56
CA TRP A 101 -2.55 8.13 -8.47
C TRP A 101 -1.10 8.14 -8.00
N ASP A 102 -0.46 6.99 -8.06
CA ASP A 102 0.94 6.83 -7.71
C ASP A 102 1.77 6.78 -8.98
N PHE A 103 2.86 7.53 -8.98
CA PHE A 103 3.82 7.61 -10.07
C PHE A 103 5.19 7.13 -9.59
N ALA A 104 5.81 6.25 -10.36
CA ALA A 104 7.22 5.95 -10.24
C ALA A 104 8.07 7.17 -10.63
N PRO A 105 9.35 7.25 -10.20
CA PRO A 105 10.29 8.23 -10.72
C PRO A 105 10.30 8.23 -12.25
N MET A 106 10.34 9.41 -12.87
CA MET A 106 10.37 9.59 -14.33
C MET A 106 9.13 9.10 -15.10
N GLU A 107 8.07 8.66 -14.42
CA GLU A 107 6.87 8.12 -15.08
C GLU A 107 6.09 9.20 -15.86
N GLY A 108 5.57 8.83 -17.03
CA GLY A 108 4.97 9.75 -17.99
C GLY A 108 5.97 10.48 -18.88
N SER A 109 7.25 10.58 -18.50
CA SER A 109 8.32 11.13 -19.34
C SER A 109 7.94 12.46 -20.01
N ILE A 110 8.11 12.62 -21.33
CA ILE A 110 7.79 13.87 -22.04
C ILE A 110 6.29 14.00 -22.32
N LYS A 111 5.58 12.88 -22.53
CA LYS A 111 4.18 12.89 -23.00
C LYS A 111 3.15 12.97 -21.87
N GLY A 112 3.53 12.62 -20.64
CA GLY A 112 2.62 12.48 -19.51
C GLY A 112 1.64 11.31 -19.66
N LEU A 113 1.01 10.96 -18.54
CA LEU A 113 -0.07 9.98 -18.46
C LEU A 113 -1.40 10.71 -18.26
N LEU A 114 -2.39 10.37 -19.08
CA LEU A 114 -3.76 10.84 -18.89
C LEU A 114 -4.39 10.05 -17.75
N LEU A 115 -4.89 10.75 -16.74
CA LEU A 115 -5.50 10.17 -15.57
C LEU A 115 -6.96 9.82 -15.82
N SER A 116 -7.39 8.69 -15.27
CA SER A 116 -8.77 8.20 -15.31
C SER A 116 -9.24 7.78 -13.93
N LEU A 117 -10.56 7.64 -13.77
CA LEU A 117 -11.19 7.10 -12.58
C LEU A 117 -11.52 5.61 -12.80
N PRO A 118 -11.63 4.80 -11.73
CA PRO A 118 -12.03 3.40 -11.85
C PRO A 118 -13.36 3.23 -12.59
N ASP A 119 -14.33 4.11 -12.30
CA ASP A 119 -15.68 4.04 -12.83
C ASP A 119 -15.89 4.99 -14.03
N GLY A 120 -14.81 5.52 -14.61
CA GLY A 120 -14.87 6.23 -15.89
C GLY A 120 -13.92 7.42 -16.03
N THR A 121 -14.46 8.48 -16.60
CA THR A 121 -13.70 9.59 -17.16
C THR A 121 -13.45 10.68 -16.11
N LEU A 122 -12.19 11.06 -15.89
CA LEU A 122 -11.85 12.17 -15.01
C LEU A 122 -12.14 13.51 -15.70
N LYS A 123 -13.03 14.34 -15.13
CA LYS A 123 -13.28 15.71 -15.61
C LYS A 123 -13.03 16.73 -14.51
N LEU A 124 -12.10 17.64 -14.75
CA LEU A 124 -11.74 18.70 -13.84
C LEU A 124 -12.66 19.90 -13.97
N SER A 125 -12.94 20.54 -12.84
CA SER A 125 -13.63 21.82 -12.78
C SER A 125 -12.72 22.92 -12.27
N HIS A 126 -13.02 24.17 -12.63
CA HIS A 126 -12.36 25.33 -12.04
C HIS A 126 -12.44 25.27 -10.51
N GLY A 127 -11.32 25.53 -9.84
CA GLY A 127 -11.19 25.46 -8.39
C GLY A 127 -10.82 24.08 -7.83
N ASP A 128 -10.87 23.01 -8.63
CA ASP A 128 -10.35 21.70 -8.18
C ASP A 128 -8.86 21.83 -7.83
N ILE A 129 -8.39 21.06 -6.86
CA ILE A 129 -7.03 21.18 -6.31
C ILE A 129 -6.27 19.90 -6.54
N VAL A 130 -5.10 20.01 -7.16
CA VAL A 130 -4.13 18.93 -7.33
C VAL A 130 -2.96 19.17 -6.39
N VAL A 131 -2.59 18.16 -5.62
CA VAL A 131 -1.39 18.17 -4.76
C VAL A 131 -0.57 16.92 -5.04
N ALA A 132 0.75 16.99 -4.88
CA ALA A 132 1.60 15.81 -4.96
C ALA A 132 2.63 15.77 -3.85
N PHE A 133 2.96 14.57 -3.36
CA PHE A 133 3.96 14.37 -2.32
C PHE A 133 4.70 13.04 -2.50
N THR A 134 5.91 12.96 -1.92
CA THR A 134 6.74 11.76 -2.05
C THR A 134 6.27 10.60 -1.19
N LEU A 135 6.40 9.39 -1.73
CA LEU A 135 6.05 8.12 -1.06
C LEU A 135 7.24 7.48 -0.35
N ASP A 136 8.46 7.95 -0.62
CA ASP A 136 9.71 7.40 -0.08
C ASP A 136 10.11 7.97 1.29
N GLY A 137 9.27 8.81 1.89
CA GLY A 137 9.54 9.44 3.18
C GLY A 137 10.49 10.64 3.13
N SER A 138 10.91 11.09 1.94
CA SER A 138 11.71 12.32 1.78
C SER A 138 10.94 13.62 2.08
N LYS A 139 9.62 13.53 2.28
CA LYS A 139 8.72 14.64 2.66
C LYS A 139 8.75 15.82 1.68
N ARG A 140 8.85 15.57 0.38
CA ARG A 140 8.77 16.61 -0.66
C ARG A 140 7.32 16.80 -1.09
N TYR A 141 6.99 18.02 -1.51
CA TYR A 141 5.63 18.45 -1.80
C TYR A 141 5.59 19.39 -3.01
N TRP A 142 4.55 19.25 -3.83
CA TRP A 142 4.27 20.07 -5.00
C TRP A 142 2.81 20.55 -4.99
N GLY A 143 2.61 21.80 -5.39
CA GLY A 143 1.33 22.49 -5.36
C GLY A 143 1.13 23.32 -4.09
N PRO A 144 -0.12 23.59 -3.67
CA PRO A 144 -1.35 23.17 -4.32
C PRO A 144 -1.54 23.82 -5.71
N TYR A 145 -1.96 23.03 -6.69
CA TYR A 145 -2.31 23.52 -8.02
C TYR A 145 -3.82 23.58 -8.15
N VAL A 146 -4.34 24.79 -8.17
CA VAL A 146 -5.77 25.08 -8.37
C VAL A 146 -6.07 25.23 -9.86
N ILE A 147 -7.02 24.44 -10.35
CA ILE A 147 -7.47 24.44 -11.76
C ILE A 147 -8.03 25.82 -12.12
N GLY A 148 -7.47 26.44 -13.16
CA GLY A 148 -7.89 27.75 -13.66
C GLY A 148 -7.15 28.95 -13.05
N GLU A 149 -6.35 28.74 -12.00
CA GLU A 149 -5.69 29.82 -11.26
C GLU A 149 -4.16 29.75 -11.29
N ASN A 150 -3.56 28.60 -11.64
CA ASN A 150 -2.11 28.40 -11.61
C ASN A 150 -1.49 28.25 -13.00
N ASP A 151 -0.44 29.03 -13.29
CA ASP A 151 0.30 29.00 -14.57
C ASP A 151 1.07 27.68 -14.80
N GLN A 152 1.42 26.97 -13.73
CA GLN A 152 2.12 25.68 -13.80
C GLN A 152 1.22 24.56 -14.31
N LEU A 153 -0.11 24.74 -14.24
CA LEU A 153 -1.11 23.80 -14.69
C LEU A 153 -1.67 24.28 -16.02
N GLN A 154 -1.00 23.89 -17.09
CA GLN A 154 -1.23 24.45 -18.41
C GLN A 154 -2.44 23.81 -19.06
N ARG A 155 -3.28 24.63 -19.70
CA ARG A 155 -4.34 24.13 -20.57
C ARG A 155 -3.80 24.00 -21.99
N ASP A 156 -3.79 22.78 -22.51
CA ASP A 156 -3.44 22.52 -23.90
C ASP A 156 -4.51 23.11 -24.82
N ARG A 157 -4.10 23.98 -25.75
CA ARG A 157 -5.02 24.70 -26.63
C ARG A 157 -5.65 23.82 -27.72
N GLN A 158 -5.02 22.70 -28.05
CA GLN A 158 -5.51 21.78 -29.09
C GLN A 158 -6.47 20.76 -28.50
N THR A 159 -6.14 20.21 -27.32
CA THR A 159 -6.89 19.12 -26.71
C THR A 159 -7.87 19.58 -25.62
N ASN A 160 -7.73 20.82 -25.14
CA ASN A 160 -8.43 21.34 -23.96
C ASN A 160 -8.20 20.50 -22.68
N GLU A 161 -7.13 19.72 -22.65
CA GLU A 161 -6.66 19.00 -21.46
C GLU A 161 -5.89 19.92 -20.52
N TRP A 162 -5.93 19.60 -19.24
CA TRP A 162 -5.00 20.15 -18.27
C TRP A 162 -3.73 19.31 -18.20
N GLN A 163 -2.58 19.95 -18.23
CA GLN A 163 -1.27 19.32 -18.18
C GLN A 163 -0.46 19.83 -16.98
N LEU A 164 0.11 18.91 -16.23
CA LEU A 164 0.99 19.20 -15.10
C LEU A 164 2.27 18.39 -15.21
N THR A 165 3.41 19.07 -15.12
CA THR A 165 4.73 18.43 -15.10
C THR A 165 5.39 18.70 -13.75
N LEU A 166 5.57 17.65 -12.95
CA LEU A 166 6.27 17.72 -11.68
C LEU A 166 7.76 17.76 -11.93
N ARG A 167 8.46 18.75 -11.37
CA ARG A 167 9.90 18.97 -11.54
C ARG A 167 10.62 18.97 -10.18
N PRO A 168 11.91 18.61 -10.13
CA PRO A 168 12.68 18.56 -8.88
C PRO A 168 12.68 19.86 -8.08
#